data_AF-A0A7W2AQ89-F1
#
_entry.id   AF-A0A7W2AQ89-F1
#
_cell.length_a   1.000
_cell.length_b   1.000
_cell.length_c   1.000
_cell.angle_alpha   90.00
_cell.angle_beta   90.00
_cell.angle_gamma   90.00
#
_symmetry.space_group_name_H-M   'P 1'
#
loop_
_entity.id
_entity.type
_entity.pdbx_description
1 polymer ?
#
loop_
_entity_poly.entity_id
_entity_poly.type
_entity_poly.pdbx_seq_one_letter_code
_entity_poly.pdbx_strand_id
1 'polypeptide(L)'
;MAMSPFAEFAKCISAPDTTGRDTKNPDHLVRTYRTADLSKLEAKYTADPRLVIEMPYVGKGKANTNSEGWLRDKNYYWNEMLKKHPEVFSKANRQKIELGFSPINDKKFREHFPQYDIKELYNDTLIHHHIGGGGQAVAVPAKLHPGLGGIHNTEKEAGVWGNDRVYSELLEKFLKK
;
A
#
# COMPACT_ATOMS: atom_id res chain seq x y z
N MET A 1 -39.35 43.16 -7.12
CA MET A 1 -38.49 42.37 -8.03
C MET A 1 -37.31 41.85 -7.22
N ALA A 2 -37.40 40.60 -6.78
CA ALA A 2 -36.37 39.96 -5.97
C ALA A 2 -35.35 39.29 -6.91
N MET A 3 -34.07 39.57 -6.69
CA MET A 3 -32.97 38.99 -7.46
C MET A 3 -32.69 37.54 -7.02
N SER A 4 -32.43 36.69 -8.01
CA SER A 4 -32.11 35.26 -7.90
C SER A 4 -30.78 35.01 -7.18
N PRO A 5 -30.71 34.07 -6.22
CA PRO A 5 -29.46 33.69 -5.57
C PRO A 5 -28.84 32.49 -6.32
N PHE A 6 -28.25 32.73 -7.48
CA PHE A 6 -27.42 31.74 -8.18
C PHE A 6 -26.12 32.38 -8.62
N ALA A 7 -25.34 32.84 -7.64
CA ALA A 7 -23.99 33.37 -7.88
C ALA A 7 -23.11 33.20 -6.63
N GLU A 8 -23.09 32.02 -5.99
CA GLU A 8 -22.12 31.80 -4.90
C GLU A 8 -21.84 30.31 -4.62
N PHE A 9 -21.40 29.53 -5.62
CA PHE A 9 -20.84 28.19 -5.38
C PHE A 9 -19.73 27.83 -6.37
N ALA A 10 -18.84 28.79 -6.65
CA ALA A 10 -17.65 28.56 -7.47
C ALA A 10 -16.40 29.14 -6.78
N LYS A 11 -16.03 28.57 -5.62
CA LYS A 11 -14.67 28.67 -5.05
C LYS A 11 -14.50 27.74 -3.84
N CYS A 12 -14.13 26.50 -4.10
CA CYS A 12 -13.30 25.69 -3.20
C CYS A 12 -12.78 24.45 -3.95
N ILE A 13 -11.95 24.71 -4.95
CA ILE A 13 -10.90 23.76 -5.34
C ILE A 13 -9.62 24.56 -5.21
N SER A 14 -9.13 24.68 -3.98
CA SER A 14 -7.75 25.10 -3.75
C SER A 14 -6.86 23.98 -4.25
N ALA A 15 -5.97 24.31 -5.19
CA ALA A 15 -4.86 23.45 -5.55
C ALA A 15 -4.03 23.11 -4.29
N PRO A 16 -3.45 21.91 -4.18
CA PRO A 16 -2.59 21.58 -3.05
C PRO A 16 -1.37 22.52 -3.06
N ASP A 17 -1.23 23.25 -1.96
CA ASP A 17 -0.14 24.17 -1.66
C ASP A 17 1.21 23.42 -1.66
N THR A 18 2.12 23.86 -2.52
CA THR A 18 3.48 23.36 -2.64
C THR A 18 4.44 24.22 -1.80
N THR A 19 4.24 24.35 -0.49
CA THR A 19 5.24 24.97 0.40
C THR A 19 5.27 24.36 1.81
N GLY A 20 6.08 23.30 1.99
CA GLY A 20 6.81 23.04 3.25
C GLY A 20 6.08 22.60 4.53
N ARG A 21 6.25 21.30 4.84
CA ARG A 21 6.46 20.72 6.19
C ARG A 21 5.31 20.84 7.21
N ASP A 22 4.26 20.07 6.95
CA ASP A 22 3.68 19.16 7.96
C ASP A 22 3.42 17.81 7.28
N THR A 23 4.34 16.86 7.47
CA THR A 23 4.33 15.55 6.79
C THR A 23 3.34 14.56 7.38
N LYS A 24 2.62 14.97 8.44
CA LYS A 24 1.69 14.13 9.18
C LYS A 24 0.27 14.37 8.70
N ASN A 25 -0.35 13.31 8.20
CA ASN A 25 -1.75 13.32 7.79
C ASN A 25 -2.50 12.22 8.58
N PRO A 26 -3.25 12.57 9.64
CA PRO A 26 -3.94 11.57 10.47
C PRO A 26 -4.97 10.74 9.68
N ASP A 27 -5.47 11.28 8.57
CA ASP A 27 -6.48 10.64 7.71
C ASP A 27 -5.86 9.88 6.52
N HIS A 28 -4.54 9.73 6.49
CA HIS A 28 -3.87 8.99 5.42
C HIS A 28 -4.39 7.54 5.34
N LEU A 29 -4.71 7.09 4.13
CA LEU A 29 -5.28 5.76 3.86
C LEU A 29 -4.32 4.62 4.23
N VAL A 30 -3.02 4.84 4.00
CA VAL A 30 -1.95 4.00 4.57
C VAL A 30 -1.72 4.44 6.02
N ARG A 31 -2.08 3.58 6.98
CA ARG A 31 -2.06 3.91 8.42
C ARG A 31 -0.65 4.23 8.91
N THR A 32 0.34 3.50 8.44
CA THR A 32 1.74 3.69 8.85
C THR A 32 2.33 5.01 8.36
N TYR A 33 1.69 5.68 7.40
CA TYR A 33 2.15 6.97 6.85
C TYR A 33 1.66 8.18 7.65
N ARG A 34 0.65 8.01 8.51
CA ARG A 34 -0.02 9.11 9.21
C ARG A 34 0.90 9.97 10.07
N THR A 35 1.96 9.37 10.58
CA THR A 35 2.96 10.02 11.44
C THR A 35 4.38 9.99 10.86
N ALA A 36 4.54 9.46 9.64
CA ALA A 36 5.84 9.26 9.00
C ALA A 36 6.29 10.49 8.21
N ASP A 37 7.59 10.57 7.95
CA ASP A 37 8.19 11.57 7.06
C ASP A 37 8.30 11.01 5.64
N LEU A 38 7.22 11.16 4.87
CA LEU A 38 7.15 10.63 3.50
C LEU A 38 8.11 11.33 2.53
N SER A 39 8.68 12.48 2.89
CA SER A 39 9.68 13.16 2.04
C SER A 39 10.96 12.33 1.86
N LYS A 40 11.17 11.32 2.72
CA LYS A 40 12.28 10.38 2.67
C LYS A 40 12.00 9.14 1.81
N LEU A 41 10.77 8.97 1.32
CA LEU A 41 10.41 7.85 0.44
C LEU A 41 10.50 8.28 -1.02
N GLU A 42 11.35 7.62 -1.79
CA GLU A 42 11.28 7.71 -3.25
C GLU A 42 9.94 7.14 -3.75
N ALA A 43 9.41 7.67 -4.86
CA ALA A 43 8.12 7.25 -5.42
C ALA A 43 7.99 5.73 -5.63
N LYS A 44 9.08 5.05 -6.01
CA LYS A 44 9.10 3.59 -6.19
C LYS A 44 8.92 2.79 -4.89
N TYR A 45 9.17 3.41 -3.73
CA TYR A 45 8.99 2.82 -2.40
C TYR A 45 7.74 3.33 -1.67
N THR A 46 7.07 4.33 -2.23
CA THR A 46 5.81 4.86 -1.69
C THR A 46 4.64 3.99 -2.15
N ALA A 47 3.87 3.47 -1.20
CA ALA A 47 2.70 2.66 -1.48
C ALA A 47 1.59 3.53 -2.11
N ASP A 48 1.11 3.12 -3.28
CA ASP A 48 -0.10 3.69 -3.87
C ASP A 48 -1.33 3.14 -3.13
N PRO A 49 -2.20 3.98 -2.55
CA PRO A 49 -3.38 3.53 -1.81
C PRO A 49 -4.31 2.59 -2.58
N ARG A 50 -4.32 2.65 -3.91
CA ARG A 50 -5.12 1.76 -4.76
C ARG A 50 -4.63 0.31 -4.67
N LEU A 51 -3.32 0.10 -4.49
CA LEU A 51 -2.68 -1.21 -4.31
C LEU A 51 -2.79 -1.76 -2.87
N VAL A 52 -3.33 -0.99 -1.92
CA VAL A 52 -3.36 -1.38 -0.52
C VAL A 52 -4.51 -2.33 -0.23
N ILE A 53 -4.18 -3.45 0.42
CA ILE A 53 -5.11 -4.43 0.97
C ILE A 53 -4.88 -4.58 2.47
N GLU A 54 -5.97 -4.69 3.24
CA GLU A 54 -5.92 -5.08 4.66
C GLU A 54 -5.70 -6.58 4.77
N MET A 55 -4.57 -6.98 5.35
CA MET A 55 -4.28 -8.37 5.64
C MET A 55 -4.96 -8.76 6.97
N PRO A 56 -5.65 -9.92 7.04
CA PRO A 56 -6.33 -10.34 8.26
C PRO A 56 -5.39 -10.49 9.46
N TYR A 57 -5.87 -10.11 10.64
CA TYR A 57 -5.19 -10.41 11.90
C TYR A 57 -5.45 -11.85 12.31
N VAL A 58 -4.39 -12.61 12.61
CA VAL A 58 -4.47 -14.02 13.00
C VAL A 58 -3.96 -14.23 14.43
N GLY A 59 -3.00 -13.41 14.87
CA GLY A 59 -2.39 -13.47 16.21
C GLY A 59 -0.88 -13.58 16.16
N LYS A 60 -0.20 -13.01 17.15
CA LYS A 60 1.27 -13.00 17.20
C LYS A 60 1.84 -14.41 17.35
N GLY A 61 2.91 -14.70 16.59
CA GLY A 61 3.61 -15.99 16.62
C GLY A 61 2.84 -17.16 15.99
N LYS A 62 1.72 -16.92 15.31
CA LYS A 62 1.00 -17.96 14.58
C LYS A 62 1.71 -18.30 13.27
N ALA A 63 1.46 -19.51 12.75
CA ALA A 63 1.99 -19.91 11.46
C ALA A 63 1.49 -18.98 10.35
N ASN A 64 2.34 -18.71 9.36
CA ASN A 64 2.04 -17.83 8.22
C ASN A 64 1.62 -16.41 8.60
N THR A 65 2.12 -15.86 9.71
CA THR A 65 1.97 -14.44 10.04
C THR A 65 3.28 -13.67 9.99
N ASN A 66 3.20 -12.35 9.91
CA ASN A 66 4.35 -11.48 10.20
C ASN A 66 4.56 -11.39 11.72
N SER A 67 5.60 -10.67 12.12
CA SER A 67 5.97 -10.51 13.54
C SER A 67 4.87 -9.85 14.38
N GLU A 68 3.99 -9.09 13.74
CA GLU A 68 2.88 -8.41 14.42
C GLU A 68 1.59 -9.24 14.44
N GLY A 69 1.53 -10.36 13.73
CA GLY A 69 0.40 -11.30 13.76
C GLY A 69 -0.57 -11.20 12.58
N TRP A 70 -0.19 -10.46 11.53
CA TRP A 70 -0.98 -10.32 10.30
C TRP A 70 -0.67 -11.44 9.30
N LEU A 71 -1.69 -11.93 8.59
CA LEU A 71 -1.58 -13.01 7.61
C LEU A 71 -0.59 -12.67 6.48
N ARG A 72 0.37 -13.56 6.23
CA ARG A 72 1.35 -13.49 5.13
C ARG A 72 0.96 -14.41 3.99
N ASP A 73 -0.20 -14.16 3.40
CA ASP A 73 -0.74 -14.95 2.30
C ASP A 73 -0.82 -14.12 1.01
N LYS A 74 0.01 -14.48 0.03
CA LYS A 74 0.03 -13.82 -1.27
C LYS A 74 -1.27 -14.06 -2.06
N ASN A 75 -1.88 -15.23 -1.92
CA ASN A 75 -3.08 -15.58 -2.67
C ASN A 75 -4.26 -14.77 -2.14
N TYR A 76 -4.35 -14.60 -0.82
CA TYR A 76 -5.31 -13.66 -0.22
C TYR A 76 -5.13 -12.26 -0.83
N TYR A 77 -3.91 -11.72 -0.80
CA TYR A 77 -3.61 -10.39 -1.33
C TYR A 77 -4.02 -10.24 -2.80
N TRP A 78 -3.62 -11.19 -3.66
CA TRP A 78 -3.91 -11.12 -5.10
C TRP A 78 -5.39 -11.31 -5.42
N ASN A 79 -6.09 -12.17 -4.67
CA ASN A 79 -7.53 -12.34 -4.84
C ASN A 79 -8.30 -11.07 -4.46
N GLU A 80 -7.91 -10.39 -3.38
CA GLU A 80 -8.52 -9.10 -3.01
C GLU A 80 -8.21 -8.01 -4.04
N MET A 81 -6.97 -7.95 -4.54
CA MET A 81 -6.60 -7.02 -5.61
C MET A 81 -7.38 -7.29 -6.90
N LEU A 82 -7.59 -8.56 -7.27
CA LEU A 82 -8.35 -8.93 -8.47
C LEU A 82 -9.84 -8.55 -8.35
N LYS A 83 -10.41 -8.65 -7.14
CA LYS A 83 -11.79 -8.19 -6.87
C LYS A 83 -11.91 -6.67 -6.92
N LYS A 84 -10.96 -5.96 -6.33
CA LYS A 84 -10.98 -4.50 -6.18
C LYS A 84 -10.64 -3.76 -7.47
N HIS A 85 -9.66 -4.27 -8.20
CA HIS A 85 -9.06 -3.62 -9.37
C HIS A 85 -8.78 -4.61 -10.52
N PRO A 86 -9.79 -5.32 -11.05
CA PRO A 86 -9.59 -6.27 -12.15
C PRO A 86 -9.01 -5.61 -13.41
N GLU A 87 -9.21 -4.32 -13.60
CA GLU A 87 -8.75 -3.52 -14.74
C GLU A 87 -7.22 -3.44 -14.84
N VAL A 88 -6.48 -3.53 -13.73
CA VAL A 88 -5.02 -3.34 -13.71
C VAL A 88 -4.24 -4.58 -14.16
N PHE A 89 -4.91 -5.73 -14.23
CA PHE A 89 -4.29 -6.99 -14.61
C PHE A 89 -4.50 -7.31 -16.08
N SER A 90 -3.44 -7.64 -16.81
CA SER A 90 -3.56 -8.27 -18.13
C SER A 90 -4.21 -9.65 -18.04
N LYS A 91 -4.67 -10.20 -19.18
CA LYS A 91 -5.21 -11.56 -19.24
C LYS A 91 -4.20 -12.59 -18.69
N ALA A 92 -2.92 -12.42 -19.01
CA ALA A 92 -1.85 -13.28 -18.52
C ALA A 92 -1.65 -13.16 -17.00
N ASN A 93 -1.69 -11.93 -16.45
CA ASN A 93 -1.61 -11.73 -15.00
C ASN A 93 -2.82 -12.28 -14.24
N ARG A 94 -4.03 -12.14 -14.79
CA ARG A 94 -5.24 -12.77 -14.21
C ARG A 94 -5.09 -14.29 -14.15
N GLN A 95 -4.69 -14.90 -15.25
CA GLN A 95 -4.46 -16.35 -15.30
C GLN A 95 -3.39 -16.80 -14.29
N LYS A 96 -2.32 -16.03 -14.09
CA LYS A 96 -1.31 -16.31 -13.05
C LYS A 96 -1.96 -16.34 -11.66
N ILE A 97 -2.73 -15.31 -11.33
CA ILE A 97 -3.41 -15.19 -10.03
C ILE A 97 -4.39 -16.36 -9.82
N GLU A 98 -5.22 -16.67 -10.82
CA GLU A 98 -6.17 -17.78 -10.80
C GLU A 98 -5.49 -19.15 -10.57
N LEU A 99 -4.25 -19.30 -11.04
CA LEU A 99 -3.42 -20.49 -10.84
C LEU A 99 -2.57 -20.44 -9.55
N GLY A 100 -2.73 -19.42 -8.70
CA GLY A 100 -1.99 -19.27 -7.43
C GLY A 100 -0.57 -18.71 -7.58
N PHE A 101 -0.23 -18.15 -8.74
CA PHE A 101 1.03 -17.48 -9.01
C PHE A 101 0.92 -15.97 -8.83
N SER A 102 2.03 -15.32 -8.46
CA SER A 102 2.10 -13.87 -8.48
C SER A 102 2.06 -13.34 -9.92
N PRO A 103 1.40 -12.20 -10.16
CA PRO A 103 1.48 -11.47 -11.42
C PRO A 103 2.87 -10.83 -11.60
N ILE A 104 3.12 -10.27 -12.79
CA ILE A 104 4.35 -9.54 -13.13
C ILE A 104 4.07 -8.06 -13.42
N ASN A 105 5.10 -7.22 -13.31
CA ASN A 105 5.09 -5.79 -13.62
C ASN A 105 5.07 -5.53 -15.15
N ASP A 106 4.02 -6.02 -15.82
CA ASP A 106 3.81 -5.86 -17.25
C ASP A 106 3.34 -4.44 -17.62
N LYS A 107 3.25 -4.16 -18.92
CA LYS A 107 2.83 -2.84 -19.43
C LYS A 107 1.49 -2.41 -18.85
N LYS A 108 0.52 -3.31 -18.73
CA LYS A 108 -0.83 -2.98 -18.27
C LYS A 108 -0.86 -2.59 -16.80
N PHE A 109 -0.07 -3.26 -15.97
CA PHE A 109 0.09 -2.88 -14.58
C PHE A 109 0.73 -1.48 -14.46
N ARG A 110 1.79 -1.22 -15.23
CA ARG A 110 2.54 0.06 -15.20
C ARG A 110 1.75 1.25 -15.73
N GLU A 111 0.83 1.03 -16.67
CA GLU A 111 -0.12 2.07 -17.13
C GLU A 111 -0.99 2.61 -15.99
N HIS A 112 -1.31 1.77 -15.00
CA HIS A 112 -2.10 2.17 -13.84
C HIS A 112 -1.22 2.63 -12.67
N PHE A 113 0.00 2.10 -12.58
CA PHE A 113 0.97 2.32 -11.51
C PHE A 113 2.33 2.78 -12.08
N PRO A 114 2.43 4.05 -12.54
CA PRO A 114 3.61 4.57 -13.21
C PRO A 114 4.84 4.65 -12.30
N GLN A 115 4.69 4.59 -10.97
CA GLN A 115 5.82 4.48 -10.03
C GLN A 115 6.69 3.24 -10.26
N TYR A 116 6.17 2.24 -10.99
CA TYR A 116 6.90 1.05 -11.38
C TYR A 116 7.26 1.01 -12.87
N ASP A 117 7.02 2.09 -13.63
CA ASP A 117 7.46 2.21 -15.02
C ASP A 117 8.96 2.56 -15.12
N ILE A 118 9.77 1.68 -14.54
CA ILE A 118 11.23 1.76 -14.48
C ILE A 118 11.77 0.55 -15.25
N LYS A 119 12.61 0.77 -16.26
CA LYS A 119 13.04 -0.25 -17.23
C LYS A 119 13.60 -1.51 -16.55
N GLU A 120 14.33 -1.33 -15.46
CA GLU A 120 14.97 -2.38 -14.67
C GLU A 120 13.94 -3.27 -13.93
N LEU A 121 12.71 -2.78 -13.73
CA LEU A 121 11.61 -3.47 -13.05
C LEU A 121 10.61 -4.11 -14.02
N TYR A 122 10.81 -3.95 -15.33
CA TYR A 122 9.87 -4.47 -16.33
C TYR A 122 9.78 -6.00 -16.25
N ASN A 123 8.55 -6.52 -16.25
CA ASN A 123 8.24 -7.95 -16.13
C ASN A 123 8.77 -8.62 -14.85
N ASP A 124 9.22 -7.83 -13.88
CA ASP A 124 9.62 -8.36 -12.59
C ASP A 124 8.41 -8.96 -11.87
N THR A 125 8.64 -10.00 -11.07
CA THR A 125 7.54 -10.62 -10.31
C THR A 125 7.05 -9.63 -9.26
N LEU A 126 5.74 -9.44 -9.17
CA LEU A 126 5.16 -8.63 -8.12
C LEU A 126 5.00 -9.47 -6.86
N ILE A 127 5.32 -8.91 -5.71
CA ILE A 127 5.15 -9.54 -4.41
C ILE A 127 4.33 -8.62 -3.50
N HIS A 128 3.60 -9.22 -2.56
CA HIS A 128 2.96 -8.43 -1.50
C HIS A 128 4.01 -8.10 -0.44
N HIS A 129 4.06 -6.85 -0.04
CA HIS A 129 4.94 -6.32 0.99
C HIS A 129 4.08 -5.71 2.10
N HIS A 130 4.33 -6.08 3.35
CA HIS A 130 3.66 -5.47 4.51
C HIS A 130 4.27 -4.11 4.81
N ILE A 131 3.50 -3.05 4.58
CA ILE A 131 3.96 -1.66 4.73
C ILE A 131 4.34 -1.42 6.19
N GLY A 132 5.59 -1.06 6.45
CA GLY A 132 6.10 -0.82 7.80
C GLY A 132 6.04 -2.04 8.74
N GLY A 133 5.93 -3.26 8.20
CA GLY A 133 5.72 -4.49 8.99
C GLY A 133 4.31 -4.66 9.57
N GLY A 134 3.37 -3.82 9.12
CA GLY A 134 2.01 -3.71 9.65
C GLY A 134 0.98 -4.65 9.03
N GLY A 135 -0.30 -4.28 9.22
CA GLY A 135 -1.46 -5.02 8.72
C GLY A 135 -1.87 -4.68 7.28
N GLN A 136 -1.37 -3.59 6.73
CA GLN A 136 -1.59 -3.23 5.33
C GLN A 136 -0.48 -3.79 4.45
N ALA A 137 -0.86 -4.35 3.30
CA ALA A 137 0.10 -4.83 2.30
C ALA A 137 -0.08 -4.14 0.95
N VAL A 138 1.01 -4.06 0.18
CA VAL A 138 1.09 -3.43 -1.14
C VAL A 138 1.90 -4.29 -2.12
N ALA A 139 1.50 -4.29 -3.39
CA ALA A 139 2.24 -4.93 -4.47
C ALA A 139 3.49 -4.12 -4.80
N VAL A 140 4.66 -4.78 -4.81
CA VAL A 140 5.94 -4.19 -5.24
C VAL A 140 6.67 -5.14 -6.19
N PRO A 141 7.41 -4.64 -7.20
CA PRO A 141 8.38 -5.44 -7.93
C PRO A 141 9.40 -6.08 -6.98
N ALA A 142 9.65 -7.38 -7.12
CA ALA A 142 10.51 -8.17 -6.25
C ALA A 142 11.92 -7.57 -6.08
N LYS A 143 12.48 -6.94 -7.11
CA LYS A 143 13.78 -6.26 -7.06
C LYS A 143 13.82 -5.10 -6.07
N LEU A 144 12.67 -4.48 -5.75
CA LEU A 144 12.58 -3.44 -4.72
C LEU A 144 12.50 -4.02 -3.30
N HIS A 145 12.38 -5.33 -3.17
CA HIS A 145 12.22 -6.06 -1.91
C HIS A 145 13.23 -7.23 -1.78
N PRO A 146 14.53 -6.95 -1.69
CA PRO A 146 15.58 -7.96 -1.63
C PRO A 146 15.65 -8.76 -0.30
N GLY A 147 14.63 -8.69 0.56
CA GLY A 147 14.59 -9.36 1.87
C GLY A 147 15.32 -8.62 2.98
N LEU A 148 16.50 -8.05 2.70
CA LEU A 148 17.23 -7.11 3.56
C LEU A 148 17.60 -5.86 2.76
N GLY A 149 17.35 -4.67 3.32
CA GLY A 149 17.49 -3.42 2.58
C GLY A 149 16.30 -3.12 1.66
N GLY A 150 16.53 -2.29 0.64
CA GLY A 150 15.48 -1.80 -0.27
C GLY A 150 14.39 -1.08 0.50
N ILE A 151 13.13 -1.38 0.15
CA ILE A 151 11.94 -0.75 0.75
C ILE A 151 11.95 -0.76 2.30
N HIS A 152 12.46 -1.83 2.93
CA HIS A 152 12.48 -1.94 4.40
C HIS A 152 13.36 -0.88 5.08
N ASN A 153 14.48 -0.47 4.46
CA ASN A 153 15.37 0.53 5.06
C ASN A 153 14.78 1.92 4.88
N THR A 154 14.28 2.22 3.68
CA THR A 154 13.64 3.50 3.38
C THR A 154 12.42 3.72 4.28
N GLU A 155 11.61 2.69 4.52
CA GLU A 155 10.50 2.76 5.48
C GLU A 155 10.94 3.04 6.92
N LYS A 156 12.04 2.43 7.38
CA LYS A 156 12.59 2.71 8.72
C LYS A 156 13.10 4.15 8.83
N GLU A 157 13.82 4.63 7.81
CA GLU A 157 14.36 6.00 7.76
C GLU A 157 13.25 7.07 7.70
N ALA A 158 12.16 6.76 7.00
CA ALA A 158 10.94 7.56 6.95
C ALA A 158 10.10 7.47 8.23
N GLY A 159 10.43 6.56 9.15
CA GLY A 159 9.65 6.34 10.37
C GLY A 159 8.29 5.72 10.10
N VAL A 160 8.12 4.96 9.02
CA VAL A 160 6.90 4.20 8.68
C VAL A 160 6.80 2.92 9.54
N TRP A 161 7.95 2.30 9.82
CA TRP A 161 8.02 0.99 10.45
C TRP A 161 7.42 0.96 11.87
N GLY A 162 6.45 0.09 12.10
CA GLY A 162 5.80 -0.11 13.41
C GLY A 162 4.76 0.95 13.79
N ASN A 163 4.46 1.92 12.93
CA ASN A 163 3.47 2.98 13.22
C ASN A 163 2.04 2.46 13.42
N ASP A 164 1.72 1.24 12.99
CA ASP A 164 0.42 0.61 13.18
C ASP A 164 0.41 -0.49 14.27
N ARG A 165 1.50 -0.63 15.03
CA ARG A 165 1.64 -1.64 16.08
C ARG A 165 0.53 -1.60 17.14
N VAL A 166 0.03 -0.40 17.45
CA VAL A 166 -1.05 -0.23 18.43
C VAL A 166 -2.27 -1.10 18.10
N TYR A 167 -2.59 -1.29 16.81
CA TYR A 167 -3.72 -2.12 16.39
C TYR A 167 -3.44 -3.61 16.64
N SER A 168 -2.22 -4.07 16.34
CA SER A 168 -1.87 -5.48 16.59
C SER A 168 -1.84 -5.81 18.08
N GLU A 169 -1.40 -4.87 18.93
CA GLU A 169 -1.43 -5.03 20.39
C GLU A 169 -2.85 -5.06 20.96
N LEU A 170 -3.75 -4.22 20.45
CA LEU A 170 -5.16 -4.24 20.87
C LEU A 170 -5.85 -5.54 20.45
N LEU A 171 -5.67 -5.98 19.20
CA LEU A 171 -6.26 -7.22 18.70
C LEU A 171 -5.73 -8.45 19.43
N GLU A 172 -4.43 -8.51 19.75
CA GLU A 172 -3.84 -9.60 20.53
C GLU A 172 -4.50 -9.76 21.91
N LYS A 173 -4.84 -8.64 22.58
CA LYS A 173 -5.53 -8.68 23.88
C LYS A 173 -6.92 -9.30 23.79
N PHE A 174 -7.62 -9.15 22.67
CA PHE A 174 -8.93 -9.77 22.46
C PHE A 174 -8.85 -11.28 22.21
N LEU A 175 -7.71 -11.78 21.70
CA LEU A 175 -7.49 -13.22 21.46
C LEU A 175 -7.03 -13.98 22.70
N LYS A 176 -6.38 -13.33 23.67
CA LYS A 176 -5.87 -13.95 24.91
C LYS A 176 -6.90 -14.02 26.04
N LYS A 177 -8.19 -14.01 25.71
CA LYS A 177 -9.27 -14.17 26.69
C LYS A 177 -9.28 -15.57 27.28
#